data_AF-A0A8T2KNZ8-F1
#
_entry.id   AF-A0A8T2KNZ8-F1
#
_cell.length_a   1.000
_cell.length_b   1.000
_cell.length_c   1.000
_cell.angle_alpha   90.00
_cell.angle_beta   90.00
_cell.angle_gamma   90.00
#
_symmetry.space_group_name_H-M   'P 1'
#
loop_
_entity.id
_entity.type
_entity.pdbx_description
1 polymer ?
#
loop_
_entity_poly.entity_id
_entity_poly.type
_entity_poly.pdbx_seq_one_letter_code
_entity_poly.pdbx_strand_id
1 'polypeptide(L)'
;MEEEIHIRYGLLRDHVSHILRDFREEINTFKDLMHQDLSSFRSHMETTCAEEVHRAMASLENMLESEVDRVRKMTAARIKGAEDSFQAMSSGLTTKLKVLEEKVDALQSVTRASDTSQQLPGPSESPSALPTGPSATSARLPSRPGTPLPPASRPGTPLPPASRPGTPLPPATSREEPEVHRCSTISGKHPQPRSTPSAEQRELSAPSPSQLEVICVPASPPPSDLPEQLAIPCSPPPLTSTPLSSKSQGVKRKAAAGLEELDQDLAQDLQSYMPAHHSSRDKLSRLQLAFFEMQMDKLQIKDAKSRETNALIIQSRGEKHNIWLPGWKPHGSSSMQDFLAEKIKTTLKKKKRIAHITQEEMSLLDT
;
A
#
# COMPACT_ATOMS: atom_id res chain seq x y z
N MET A 1 -52.38 -79.64 -12.45
CA MET A 1 -52.45 -78.42 -11.60
C MET A 1 -51.07 -78.05 -11.06
N GLU A 2 -50.32 -78.99 -10.47
CA GLU A 2 -48.96 -78.71 -9.94
C GLU A 2 -47.97 -78.26 -11.02
N GLU A 3 -47.99 -78.89 -12.20
CA GLU A 3 -47.12 -78.53 -13.32
C GLU A 3 -47.37 -77.09 -13.82
N GLU A 4 -48.62 -76.66 -13.88
CA GLU A 4 -48.99 -75.30 -14.28
C GLU A 4 -48.51 -74.25 -13.26
N ILE A 5 -48.61 -74.56 -11.96
CA ILE A 5 -48.08 -73.70 -10.90
C ILE A 5 -46.56 -73.57 -11.04
N HIS A 6 -45.87 -74.68 -11.31
CA HIS A 6 -44.42 -74.66 -11.51
C HIS A 6 -44.01 -73.81 -12.71
N ILE A 7 -44.72 -73.94 -13.84
CA ILE A 7 -44.48 -73.12 -15.05
C ILE A 7 -44.71 -71.64 -14.76
N ARG A 8 -45.84 -71.28 -14.12
CA ARG A 8 -46.15 -69.88 -13.78
C ARG A 8 -45.12 -69.28 -12.82
N TYR A 9 -44.68 -70.06 -11.83
CA TYR A 9 -43.62 -69.63 -10.91
C TYR A 9 -42.29 -69.41 -11.62
N GLY A 10 -41.90 -70.31 -12.53
CA GLY A 10 -40.71 -70.15 -13.36
C GLY A 10 -40.74 -68.86 -14.18
N LEU A 11 -41.85 -68.61 -14.90
CA LEU A 11 -42.03 -67.38 -15.69
C LEU A 11 -41.97 -66.12 -14.82
N LEU A 12 -42.60 -66.12 -13.64
CA LEU A 12 -42.56 -64.97 -12.73
C LEU A 12 -41.15 -64.72 -12.22
N ARG A 13 -40.43 -65.77 -11.80
CA ARG A 13 -39.05 -65.66 -11.33
C ARG A 13 -38.13 -65.09 -12.42
N ASP A 14 -38.28 -65.57 -13.65
CA ASP A 14 -37.45 -65.15 -14.77
C ASP A 14 -37.76 -63.69 -15.16
N HIS A 15 -39.04 -63.30 -15.13
CA HIS A 15 -39.45 -61.90 -15.34
C HIS A 15 -38.90 -60.95 -14.27
N VAL A 16 -39.00 -61.31 -12.98
CA VAL A 16 -38.42 -60.51 -11.88
C VAL A 16 -36.90 -60.44 -12.02
N SER A 17 -36.25 -61.54 -12.40
CA SER A 17 -34.80 -61.56 -12.61
C SER A 17 -34.35 -60.67 -13.76
N HIS A 18 -35.16 -60.57 -14.83
CA HIS A 18 -34.93 -59.63 -15.93
C HIS A 18 -35.03 -58.18 -15.44
N ILE A 19 -36.11 -57.83 -14.74
CA ILE A 19 -36.30 -56.47 -14.19
C ILE A 19 -35.14 -56.07 -13.28
N LEU A 20 -34.70 -56.97 -12.38
CA LEU A 20 -33.56 -56.69 -11.49
C LEU A 20 -32.23 -56.56 -12.24
N ARG A 21 -32.08 -57.20 -13.39
CA ARG A 21 -30.91 -57.05 -14.26
C ARG A 21 -30.93 -55.68 -14.93
N ASP A 22 -32.05 -55.28 -15.50
CA ASP A 22 -32.23 -53.97 -16.15
C ASP A 22 -31.95 -52.84 -15.16
N PHE A 23 -32.55 -52.89 -13.96
CA PHE A 23 -32.29 -51.90 -12.91
C PHE A 23 -30.81 -51.86 -12.49
N ARG A 24 -30.13 -53.00 -12.44
CA ARG A 24 -28.69 -53.04 -12.13
C ARG A 24 -27.88 -52.35 -13.23
N GLU A 25 -28.22 -52.58 -14.49
CA GLU A 25 -27.56 -51.95 -15.65
C GLU A 25 -27.82 -50.44 -15.66
N GLU A 26 -29.04 -49.99 -15.35
CA GLU A 26 -29.35 -48.57 -15.17
C GLU A 26 -28.54 -47.93 -14.04
N ILE A 27 -28.45 -48.58 -12.88
CA ILE A 27 -27.65 -48.09 -11.74
C ILE A 27 -26.18 -47.98 -12.12
N ASN A 28 -25.64 -48.98 -12.82
CA ASN A 28 -24.24 -48.95 -13.27
C ASN A 28 -24.01 -47.81 -14.29
N THR A 29 -24.92 -47.64 -15.24
CA THR A 29 -24.86 -46.55 -16.23
C THR A 29 -24.90 -45.19 -15.55
N PHE A 30 -25.80 -45.00 -14.59
CA PHE A 30 -25.89 -43.77 -13.81
C PHE A 30 -24.62 -43.51 -12.99
N LYS A 31 -24.06 -44.55 -12.37
CA LYS A 31 -22.80 -44.46 -11.62
C LYS A 31 -21.64 -44.04 -12.52
N ASP A 32 -21.54 -44.61 -13.72
CA ASP A 32 -20.48 -44.28 -14.68
C ASP A 32 -20.62 -42.84 -15.17
N LEU A 33 -21.84 -42.38 -15.43
CA LEU A 33 -22.12 -40.99 -15.79
C LEU A 33 -21.71 -40.02 -14.67
N MET A 34 -22.09 -40.30 -13.42
CA MET A 34 -21.66 -39.47 -12.28
C MET A 34 -20.14 -39.44 -12.11
N HIS A 35 -19.47 -40.58 -12.30
CA HIS A 35 -18.01 -40.62 -12.24
C HIS A 35 -17.37 -39.79 -13.36
N GLN A 36 -17.92 -39.83 -14.57
CA GLN A 36 -17.47 -39.03 -15.70
C GLN A 36 -17.66 -37.53 -15.42
N ASP A 37 -18.83 -37.12 -14.92
CA ASP A 37 -19.14 -35.72 -14.57
C ASP A 37 -18.21 -35.20 -13.47
N LEU A 38 -18.00 -35.98 -12.42
CA LEU A 38 -17.09 -35.61 -11.32
C LEU A 38 -15.62 -35.51 -11.80
N SER A 39 -15.20 -36.42 -12.68
CA SER A 39 -13.86 -36.39 -13.27
C SER A 39 -13.69 -35.16 -14.19
N SER A 40 -14.69 -34.85 -15.00
CA SER A 40 -14.70 -33.68 -15.87
C SER A 40 -14.68 -32.39 -15.06
N PHE A 41 -15.52 -32.29 -14.03
CA PHE A 41 -15.56 -31.15 -13.12
C PHE A 41 -14.23 -30.94 -12.39
N ARG A 42 -13.63 -32.01 -11.85
CA ARG A 42 -12.30 -31.94 -11.23
C ARG A 42 -11.26 -31.42 -12.22
N SER A 43 -11.18 -32.01 -13.42
CA SER A 43 -10.22 -31.61 -14.44
C SER A 43 -10.39 -30.14 -14.86
N HIS A 44 -11.63 -29.68 -15.00
CA HIS A 44 -11.93 -28.28 -15.29
C HIS A 44 -11.45 -27.35 -14.17
N MET A 45 -11.79 -27.66 -12.92
CA MET A 45 -11.34 -26.87 -11.75
C MET A 45 -9.82 -26.83 -11.61
N GLU A 46 -9.14 -27.95 -11.82
CA GLU A 46 -7.67 -28.02 -11.81
C GLU A 46 -7.06 -27.13 -12.89
N THR A 47 -7.61 -27.17 -14.11
CA THR A 47 -7.15 -26.35 -15.22
C THR A 47 -7.37 -24.86 -14.95
N THR A 48 -8.56 -24.47 -14.50
CA THR A 48 -8.87 -23.07 -14.15
C THR A 48 -7.97 -22.56 -13.03
N CYS A 49 -7.74 -23.37 -11.99
CA CYS A 49 -6.83 -22.99 -10.91
C CYS A 49 -5.39 -22.82 -11.41
N ALA A 50 -4.91 -23.73 -12.25
CA ALA A 50 -3.57 -23.64 -12.84
C ALA A 50 -3.41 -22.37 -13.70
N GLU A 51 -4.40 -22.03 -14.52
CA GLU A 51 -4.41 -20.81 -15.33
C GLU A 51 -4.41 -19.54 -14.48
N GLU A 52 -5.18 -19.50 -13.39
CA GLU A 52 -5.20 -18.36 -12.47
C GLU A 52 -3.86 -18.19 -11.75
N VAL A 53 -3.25 -19.28 -11.30
CA VAL A 53 -1.92 -19.27 -10.68
C VAL A 53 -0.87 -18.80 -11.67
N HIS A 54 -0.87 -19.31 -12.91
CA HIS A 54 0.04 -18.85 -13.96
C HIS A 54 -0.15 -17.36 -14.27
N ARG A 55 -1.39 -16.89 -14.36
CA ARG A 55 -1.70 -15.47 -14.59
C ARG A 55 -1.20 -14.59 -13.45
N ALA A 56 -1.37 -15.03 -12.20
CA ALA A 56 -0.89 -14.31 -11.02
C ALA A 56 0.65 -14.25 -10.97
N MET A 57 1.34 -15.36 -11.27
CA MET A 57 2.81 -15.39 -11.34
C MET A 57 3.34 -14.46 -12.42
N ALA A 58 2.79 -14.52 -13.64
CA ALA A 58 3.19 -13.62 -14.73
C ALA A 58 2.95 -12.13 -14.37
N SER A 59 1.87 -11.81 -13.67
CA SER A 59 1.61 -10.45 -13.19
C SER A 59 2.64 -9.99 -12.15
N LEU A 60 3.08 -10.88 -11.26
CA LEU A 60 4.09 -10.58 -10.25
C LEU A 60 5.47 -10.39 -10.89
N GLU A 61 5.84 -11.24 -11.86
CA GLU A 61 7.08 -11.12 -12.61
C GLU A 61 7.14 -9.77 -13.35
N ASN A 62 6.07 -9.38 -14.04
CA ASN A 62 6.00 -8.08 -14.71
C ASN A 62 6.13 -6.90 -13.74
N MET A 63 5.53 -7.00 -12.55
CA MET A 63 5.64 -5.96 -11.52
C MET A 63 7.07 -5.87 -10.98
N LEU A 64 7.71 -7.01 -10.75
CA LEU A 64 9.09 -7.08 -10.28
C LEU A 64 10.06 -6.50 -11.32
N GLU A 65 9.91 -6.87 -12.59
CA GLU A 65 10.75 -6.34 -13.68
C GLU A 65 10.59 -4.82 -13.80
N SER A 66 9.36 -4.31 -13.72
CA SER A 66 9.07 -2.87 -13.73
C SER A 66 9.75 -2.12 -12.57
N GLU A 67 9.71 -2.70 -11.37
CA GLU A 67 10.33 -2.11 -10.18
C GLU A 67 11.86 -2.15 -10.24
N VAL A 68 12.44 -3.25 -10.74
CA VAL A 68 13.88 -3.37 -11.01
C VAL A 68 14.32 -2.30 -12.01
N ASP A 69 13.58 -2.11 -13.09
CA ASP A 69 13.85 -1.06 -14.08
C ASP A 69 13.74 0.35 -13.49
N ARG A 70 12.76 0.58 -12.62
CA ARG A 70 12.61 1.87 -11.91
C ARG A 70 13.82 2.16 -11.03
N VAL A 71 14.28 1.18 -10.26
CA VAL A 71 15.46 1.29 -9.40
C VAL A 71 16.72 1.49 -10.22
N ARG A 72 16.87 0.77 -11.34
CA ARG A 72 17.98 0.93 -12.29
C ARG A 72 18.04 2.36 -12.85
N LYS A 73 16.90 2.90 -13.31
CA LYS A 73 16.80 4.29 -13.82
C LYS A 73 17.13 5.32 -12.74
N MET A 74 16.61 5.15 -11.53
CA MET A 74 16.91 6.06 -10.41
C MET A 74 18.40 6.03 -10.04
N THR A 75 19.02 4.85 -10.04
CA THR A 75 20.44 4.70 -9.74
C THR A 75 21.31 5.33 -10.82
N ALA A 76 20.99 5.10 -12.09
CA ALA A 76 21.68 5.74 -13.22
C ALA A 76 21.58 7.28 -13.15
N ALA A 77 20.41 7.82 -12.82
CA ALA A 77 20.22 9.27 -12.65
C ALA A 77 21.07 9.84 -11.49
N ARG A 78 21.20 9.12 -10.38
CA ARG A 78 22.05 9.53 -9.25
C ARG A 78 23.53 9.49 -9.60
N ILE A 79 23.98 8.44 -10.30
CA ILE A 79 25.38 8.32 -10.77
C ILE A 79 25.70 9.49 -11.69
N LYS A 80 24.85 9.74 -12.70
CA LYS A 80 25.02 10.86 -13.61
C LYS A 80 25.06 12.21 -12.89
N GLY A 81 24.16 12.44 -11.94
CA GLY A 81 24.18 13.67 -11.14
C GLY A 81 25.46 13.85 -10.31
N ALA A 82 26.03 12.76 -9.79
CA ALA A 82 27.31 12.78 -9.08
C ALA A 82 28.50 13.04 -10.03
N GLU A 83 28.49 12.43 -11.22
CA GLU A 83 29.48 12.67 -12.28
C GLU A 83 29.47 14.13 -12.74
N ASP A 84 28.29 14.68 -13.02
CA ASP A 84 28.12 16.09 -13.40
C ASP A 84 28.63 17.03 -12.30
N SER A 85 28.36 16.72 -11.03
CA SER A 85 28.85 17.48 -9.88
C SER A 85 30.37 17.41 -9.74
N PHE A 86 30.96 16.21 -9.91
CA PHE A 86 32.41 16.03 -9.88
C PHE A 86 33.10 16.79 -11.02
N GLN A 87 32.52 16.73 -12.23
CA GLN A 87 33.01 17.44 -13.40
C GLN A 87 32.96 18.97 -13.22
N ALA A 88 31.92 19.49 -12.57
CA ALA A 88 31.84 20.92 -12.23
C ALA A 88 32.92 21.32 -11.20
N MET A 89 33.18 20.49 -10.20
CA MET A 89 34.24 20.75 -9.22
C MET A 89 35.64 20.67 -9.83
N SER A 90 35.90 19.69 -10.69
CA SER A 90 37.20 19.52 -11.35
C SER A 90 37.50 20.68 -12.30
N SER A 91 36.51 21.18 -13.05
CA SER A 91 36.68 22.36 -13.90
C SER A 91 37.00 23.60 -13.07
N GLY A 92 36.27 23.82 -11.96
CA GLY A 92 36.51 24.95 -11.05
C GLY A 92 37.89 24.91 -10.40
N LEU A 93 38.39 23.73 -10.02
CA LEU A 93 39.76 23.55 -9.52
C LEU A 93 40.80 23.83 -10.59
N THR A 94 40.58 23.37 -11.82
CA THR A 94 41.48 23.61 -12.96
C THR A 94 41.61 25.11 -13.25
N THR A 95 40.49 25.86 -13.22
CA THR A 95 40.52 27.32 -13.37
C THR A 95 41.32 27.99 -12.25
N LYS A 96 41.13 27.56 -10.99
CA LYS A 96 41.89 28.11 -9.85
C LYS A 96 43.38 27.82 -9.96
N LEU A 97 43.76 26.63 -10.41
CA LEU A 97 45.15 26.24 -10.63
C LEU A 97 45.80 27.13 -11.68
N LYS A 98 45.12 27.38 -12.81
CA LYS A 98 45.60 28.27 -13.87
C LYS A 98 45.83 29.71 -13.37
N VAL A 99 44.91 30.25 -12.56
CA VAL A 99 45.08 31.59 -11.96
C VAL A 99 46.28 31.64 -11.00
N LEU A 100 46.54 30.55 -10.26
CA LEU A 100 47.71 30.45 -9.39
C LEU A 100 49.01 30.41 -10.20
N GLU A 101 49.05 29.63 -11.27
CA GLU A 101 50.18 29.55 -12.20
C GLU A 101 50.51 30.94 -12.79
N GLU A 102 49.50 31.65 -13.32
CA GLU A 102 49.66 33.02 -13.83
C GLU A 102 50.21 33.99 -12.76
N LYS A 103 49.79 33.86 -11.50
CA LYS A 103 50.30 34.68 -10.39
C LYS A 103 51.75 34.35 -10.03
N VAL A 104 52.13 33.07 -10.08
CA VAL A 104 53.51 32.65 -9.85
C VAL A 104 54.42 33.23 -10.93
N ASP A 105 54.02 33.17 -12.20
CA ASP A 105 54.77 33.74 -13.31
C ASP A 105 54.93 35.26 -13.20
N ALA A 106 53.88 35.96 -12.77
CA ALA A 106 53.93 37.40 -12.51
C ALA A 106 54.94 37.74 -11.39
N LEU A 107 54.93 36.98 -10.28
CA LEU A 107 55.88 37.18 -9.18
C LEU A 107 57.32 36.89 -9.58
N GLN A 108 57.55 35.84 -10.37
CA GLN A 108 58.88 35.54 -10.92
C GLN A 108 59.39 36.67 -11.82
N SER A 109 58.50 37.25 -12.64
CA SER A 109 58.85 38.38 -13.52
C SER A 109 59.25 39.63 -12.73
N VAL A 110 58.54 39.95 -11.64
CA VAL A 110 58.90 41.06 -10.72
C VAL A 110 60.25 40.82 -10.04
N THR A 111 60.54 39.57 -9.67
CA THR A 111 61.82 39.20 -9.04
C THR A 111 62.99 39.43 -10.00
N ARG A 112 62.89 38.96 -11.25
CA ARG A 112 63.93 39.21 -12.28
C ARG A 112 64.14 40.70 -12.57
N ALA A 113 63.06 41.48 -12.61
CA ALA A 113 63.17 42.93 -12.80
C ALA A 113 63.89 43.63 -11.63
N SER A 114 63.70 43.13 -10.40
CA SER A 114 64.34 43.67 -9.19
C SER A 114 65.84 43.38 -9.14
N ASP A 115 66.28 42.18 -9.54
CA ASP A 115 67.71 41.83 -9.59
C ASP A 115 68.49 42.65 -10.62
N THR A 116 67.84 43.05 -11.72
CA THR A 116 68.46 43.87 -12.78
C THR A 116 68.74 45.31 -12.31
N SER A 117 68.05 45.81 -11.28
CA SER A 117 68.30 47.15 -10.71
C SER A 117 69.45 47.21 -9.69
N GLN A 118 70.04 46.08 -9.28
CA GLN A 118 71.15 46.04 -8.30
C GLN A 118 72.56 46.08 -8.93
N GLN A 119 72.68 46.20 -10.25
CA GLN A 119 73.98 46.22 -10.94
C GLN A 119 74.38 47.65 -11.39
N LEU A 120 74.84 48.48 -10.45
CA LEU A 120 75.74 49.63 -10.69
C LEU A 120 76.76 49.73 -9.52
N PRO A 121 78.00 50.19 -9.78
CA PRO A 121 79.19 49.88 -9.00
C PRO A 121 79.35 50.72 -7.73
N GLY A 122 79.96 50.14 -6.68
CA GLY A 122 80.38 50.88 -5.46
C GLY A 122 81.63 51.74 -5.68
N PRO A 123 82.31 52.25 -4.62
CA PRO A 123 82.00 52.23 -3.17
C PRO A 123 82.12 53.64 -2.51
N SER A 124 81.61 53.86 -1.28
CA SER A 124 82.25 54.79 -0.31
C SER A 124 81.60 54.75 1.09
N GLU A 125 82.42 55.15 2.06
CA GLU A 125 82.41 54.92 3.51
C GLU A 125 81.27 55.53 4.36
N SER A 126 81.07 54.93 5.55
CA SER A 126 80.43 55.34 6.82
C SER A 126 80.63 56.82 7.24
N PRO A 127 79.91 57.44 8.24
CA PRO A 127 79.39 56.83 9.49
C PRO A 127 78.08 57.39 10.13
N SER A 128 77.66 56.71 11.21
CA SER A 128 76.85 57.10 12.40
C SER A 128 76.09 58.43 12.46
N ALA A 129 74.80 58.39 12.86
CA ALA A 129 74.23 59.22 13.94
C ALA A 129 72.79 58.79 14.32
N LEU A 130 72.52 58.69 15.63
CA LEU A 130 71.18 58.76 16.25
C LEU A 130 70.47 60.08 15.89
N PRO A 131 69.12 60.14 15.93
CA PRO A 131 68.52 60.86 17.06
C PRO A 131 67.18 60.30 17.59
N THR A 132 66.98 60.63 18.85
CA THR A 132 65.79 60.55 19.70
C THR A 132 64.61 61.41 19.16
N GLY A 133 63.35 61.02 19.47
CA GLY A 133 62.06 61.57 18.95
C GLY A 133 61.69 63.03 19.31
N PRO A 134 60.41 63.48 19.40
CA PRO A 134 59.12 62.74 19.44
C PRO A 134 57.93 63.30 18.58
N SER A 135 56.80 62.57 18.62
CA SER A 135 55.38 63.01 18.62
C SER A 135 54.55 63.31 17.34
N ALA A 136 53.48 62.49 17.21
CA ALA A 136 52.08 62.75 16.82
C ALA A 136 51.68 63.14 15.37
N THR A 137 50.92 62.26 14.69
CA THR A 137 49.46 62.40 14.39
C THR A 137 49.01 61.53 13.22
N SER A 138 48.10 60.59 13.51
CA SER A 138 46.93 60.11 12.73
C SER A 138 47.06 59.77 11.23
N ALA A 139 46.90 58.48 10.88
CA ALA A 139 45.87 58.00 9.93
C ALA A 139 45.93 56.47 9.70
N ARG A 140 44.92 55.77 10.22
CA ARG A 140 44.09 54.75 9.55
C ARG A 140 44.79 53.55 8.83
N LEU A 141 44.87 52.43 9.54
CA LEU A 141 45.08 51.08 8.96
C LEU A 141 43.76 50.52 8.39
N PRO A 142 43.75 49.93 7.18
CA PRO A 142 42.66 49.06 6.75
C PRO A 142 42.84 47.63 7.26
N SER A 143 41.73 47.17 7.84
CA SER A 143 41.41 45.88 8.42
C SER A 143 41.83 44.65 7.61
N ARG A 144 42.50 43.72 8.30
CA ARG A 144 42.71 42.31 7.96
C ARG A 144 41.35 41.57 7.99
N PRO A 145 40.96 40.77 6.98
CA PRO A 145 39.76 39.94 7.07
C PRO A 145 40.04 38.70 7.92
N GLY A 146 39.41 38.64 9.09
CA GLY A 146 39.30 37.43 9.90
C GLY A 146 38.33 36.44 9.25
N THR A 147 38.77 35.20 9.16
CA THR A 147 37.97 34.03 8.77
C THR A 147 36.82 33.84 9.77
N PRO A 148 35.53 33.77 9.35
CA PRO A 148 34.44 33.46 10.27
C PRO A 148 34.36 31.95 10.51
N LEU A 149 34.50 31.54 11.77
CA LEU A 149 34.03 30.25 12.27
C LEU A 149 32.49 30.22 12.26
N PRO A 150 31.84 29.07 11.97
CA PRO A 150 30.39 28.98 11.92
C PRO A 150 29.78 28.96 13.33
N PRO A 151 28.57 29.53 13.52
CA PRO A 151 27.92 29.59 14.83
C PRO A 151 27.37 28.24 15.26
N ALA A 152 27.65 27.90 16.53
CA ALA A 152 27.02 26.81 17.26
C ALA A 152 25.55 27.13 17.51
N SER A 153 24.66 26.43 16.80
CA SER A 153 23.22 26.43 17.05
C SER A 153 22.92 25.74 18.38
N ARG A 154 22.56 26.53 19.40
CA ARG A 154 21.98 26.05 20.67
C ARG A 154 20.45 26.10 20.55
N PRO A 155 19.69 25.05 20.89
CA PRO A 155 18.22 25.11 20.87
C PRO A 155 17.70 25.61 22.22
N GLY A 156 16.92 26.69 22.20
CA GLY A 156 16.11 27.13 23.33
C GLY A 156 14.73 27.50 22.81
N THR A 157 13.74 26.62 23.02
CA THR A 157 12.33 26.96 22.81
C THR A 157 11.62 26.82 24.17
N PRO A 158 10.90 27.85 24.62
CA PRO A 158 10.32 27.90 25.96
C PRO A 158 9.13 26.95 26.11
N LEU A 159 9.03 26.33 27.29
CA LEU A 159 7.87 25.58 27.75
C LEU A 159 6.65 26.51 27.90
N PRO A 160 5.45 26.15 27.43
CA PRO A 160 4.22 26.81 27.85
C PRO A 160 3.74 26.28 29.22
N PRO A 161 3.02 27.12 29.99
CA PRO A 161 2.78 26.93 31.42
C PRO A 161 1.79 25.80 31.72
N ALA A 162 2.01 25.20 32.89
CA ALA A 162 1.08 24.31 33.56
C ALA A 162 -0.20 25.05 33.94
N SER A 163 -1.35 24.57 33.46
CA SER A 163 -2.65 24.88 34.05
C SER A 163 -3.19 23.62 34.74
N ARG A 164 -3.42 23.81 36.03
CA ARG A 164 -3.89 22.88 37.06
C ARG A 164 -5.43 22.66 37.00
N PRO A 165 -6.00 21.80 37.88
CA PRO A 165 -7.18 20.98 37.62
C PRO A 165 -8.48 21.44 38.33
N GLY A 166 -9.56 20.71 38.07
CA GLY A 166 -10.85 20.75 38.79
C GLY A 166 -12.01 20.87 37.80
N THR A 167 -13.17 20.21 37.89
CA THR A 167 -13.89 19.41 38.91
C THR A 167 -15.20 18.94 38.18
N PRO A 168 -16.23 18.35 38.80
CA PRO A 168 -16.37 17.08 39.54
C PRO A 168 -17.16 16.00 38.76
N LEU A 169 -17.07 14.76 39.22
CA LEU A 169 -18.00 13.66 38.94
C LEU A 169 -19.44 13.98 39.40
N PRO A 170 -20.45 13.39 38.74
CA PRO A 170 -21.68 12.95 39.41
C PRO A 170 -21.76 11.42 39.56
N PRO A 171 -22.59 10.91 40.48
CA PRO A 171 -22.43 9.61 41.12
C PRO A 171 -23.10 8.46 40.38
N ALA A 172 -22.65 7.27 40.75
CA ALA A 172 -23.24 5.98 40.43
C ALA A 172 -24.72 5.91 40.84
N THR A 173 -25.56 5.40 39.94
CA THR A 173 -26.80 4.73 40.29
C THR A 173 -26.75 3.31 39.75
N SER A 174 -26.50 2.40 40.69
CA SER A 174 -26.94 1.01 40.69
C SER A 174 -28.40 0.89 40.26
N ARG A 175 -28.70 0.01 39.30
CA ARG A 175 -30.01 -0.66 39.28
C ARG A 175 -30.01 -1.94 38.46
N GLU A 176 -30.05 -3.04 39.21
CA GLU A 176 -30.86 -4.25 39.01
C GLU A 176 -30.96 -4.85 37.59
N GLU A 177 -30.24 -5.96 37.46
CA GLU A 177 -30.74 -7.23 36.91
C GLU A 177 -32.24 -7.45 37.23
N PRO A 178 -33.01 -8.03 36.29
CA PRO A 178 -33.37 -9.41 36.59
C PRO A 178 -33.28 -10.37 35.41
N GLU A 179 -32.81 -11.53 35.82
CA GLU A 179 -32.80 -12.84 35.21
C GLU A 179 -34.21 -13.35 34.83
N VAL A 180 -34.22 -14.28 33.87
CA VAL A 180 -35.26 -15.27 33.54
C VAL A 180 -36.71 -14.82 33.28
N HIS A 181 -37.16 -14.99 32.03
CA HIS A 181 -38.28 -15.91 31.80
C HIS A 181 -38.25 -16.60 30.42
N ARG A 182 -38.48 -17.91 30.51
CA ARG A 182 -38.63 -18.94 29.49
C ARG A 182 -40.03 -18.88 28.87
N CYS A 183 -40.12 -19.45 27.66
CA CYS A 183 -41.31 -20.03 26.99
C CYS A 183 -42.33 -19.09 26.32
N SER A 184 -42.41 -19.19 24.99
CA SER A 184 -43.57 -19.71 24.22
C SER A 184 -43.57 -19.12 22.79
N THR A 185 -43.37 -19.91 21.74
CA THR A 185 -44.39 -20.65 20.97
C THR A 185 -45.11 -19.76 19.94
N ILE A 186 -44.78 -20.00 18.66
CA ILE A 186 -45.60 -19.99 17.44
C ILE A 186 -46.59 -18.82 17.24
N SER A 187 -46.38 -18.01 16.21
CA SER A 187 -47.46 -17.63 15.28
C SER A 187 -46.89 -16.97 14.03
N GLY A 188 -47.17 -17.58 12.88
CA GLY A 188 -46.86 -17.00 11.58
C GLY A 188 -47.61 -15.69 11.33
N LYS A 189 -47.02 -14.84 10.49
CA LYS A 189 -47.72 -13.97 9.55
C LYS A 189 -46.72 -13.35 8.59
N HIS A 190 -46.81 -13.84 7.36
CA HIS A 190 -46.32 -13.24 6.12
C HIS A 190 -46.95 -11.85 5.90
N PRO A 191 -46.19 -10.88 5.35
CA PRO A 191 -46.80 -9.94 4.43
C PRO A 191 -46.01 -9.79 3.12
N GLN A 192 -46.78 -9.84 2.02
CA GLN A 192 -46.41 -9.44 0.66
C GLN A 192 -46.28 -7.91 0.54
N PRO A 193 -45.60 -7.40 -0.51
CA PRO A 193 -45.14 -6.04 -0.61
C PRO A 193 -46.20 -5.07 -1.12
N ARG A 194 -46.14 -3.83 -0.63
CA ARG A 194 -46.97 -2.70 -1.06
C ARG A 194 -46.25 -1.93 -2.17
N SER A 195 -46.83 -1.94 -3.36
CA SER A 195 -46.52 -1.00 -4.43
C SER A 195 -47.20 0.35 -4.15
N THR A 196 -46.49 1.45 -4.39
CA THR A 196 -47.08 2.75 -4.76
C THR A 196 -46.22 3.41 -5.84
N PRO A 197 -46.83 4.06 -6.84
CA PRO A 197 -46.15 4.80 -7.88
C PRO A 197 -45.93 6.26 -7.47
N SER A 198 -44.90 6.93 -8.00
CA SER A 198 -44.94 8.38 -8.15
C SER A 198 -44.03 8.81 -9.29
N ALA A 199 -44.68 9.29 -10.34
CA ALA A 199 -44.06 10.05 -11.41
C ALA A 199 -43.78 11.46 -10.91
N GLU A 200 -42.60 12.00 -11.22
CA GLU A 200 -42.45 13.43 -11.50
C GLU A 200 -41.36 13.60 -12.55
N GLN A 201 -41.80 14.08 -13.71
CA GLN A 201 -40.98 14.52 -14.83
C GLN A 201 -40.20 15.78 -14.43
N ARG A 202 -38.93 15.84 -14.86
CA ARG A 202 -38.34 17.12 -15.26
C ARG A 202 -37.33 16.88 -16.38
N GLU A 203 -37.74 17.31 -17.57
CA GLU A 203 -36.86 17.56 -18.71
C GLU A 203 -35.83 18.64 -18.36
N LEU A 204 -34.61 18.53 -18.88
CA LEU A 204 -34.01 19.53 -19.78
C LEU A 204 -32.56 19.16 -20.15
N SER A 205 -32.32 19.25 -21.45
CA SER A 205 -31.09 19.67 -22.14
C SER A 205 -29.92 18.71 -22.28
N ALA A 206 -29.83 18.19 -23.51
CA ALA A 206 -28.63 17.64 -24.15
C ALA A 206 -27.57 18.73 -24.42
N PRO A 207 -26.33 18.30 -24.74
CA PRO A 207 -25.65 18.87 -25.90
C PRO A 207 -25.12 17.82 -26.89
N SER A 208 -25.12 18.24 -28.16
CA SER A 208 -24.74 17.54 -29.39
C SER A 208 -23.31 16.99 -29.42
N PRO A 209 -23.05 15.93 -30.22
CA PRO A 209 -21.70 15.46 -30.53
C PRO A 209 -21.13 16.18 -31.76
N SER A 210 -19.95 16.76 -31.60
CA SER A 210 -19.13 17.30 -32.68
C SER A 210 -18.37 16.18 -33.40
N GLN A 211 -18.66 16.05 -34.70
CA GLN A 211 -17.76 15.83 -35.84
C GLN A 211 -16.48 15.01 -35.60
N LEU A 212 -16.48 13.76 -36.11
CA LEU A 212 -15.28 13.03 -36.48
C LEU A 212 -15.19 13.02 -38.01
N GLU A 213 -14.18 13.73 -38.53
CA GLU A 213 -13.81 13.73 -39.93
C GLU A 213 -13.34 12.34 -40.37
N VAL A 214 -13.97 11.84 -41.41
CA VAL A 214 -13.59 10.64 -42.16
C VAL A 214 -12.54 11.06 -43.18
N ILE A 215 -11.28 10.68 -42.96
CA ILE A 215 -10.25 10.78 -44.00
C ILE A 215 -10.15 9.41 -44.69
N CYS A 216 -10.77 9.30 -45.86
CA CYS A 216 -10.55 8.24 -46.83
C CYS A 216 -9.20 8.47 -47.53
N VAL A 217 -8.31 7.47 -47.52
CA VAL A 217 -7.14 7.40 -48.40
C VAL A 217 -7.44 6.40 -49.53
N PRO A 218 -7.25 6.75 -50.81
CA PRO A 218 -7.59 5.88 -51.92
C PRO A 218 -6.48 4.86 -52.21
N ALA A 219 -6.92 3.65 -52.53
CA ALA A 219 -6.11 2.57 -53.07
C ALA A 219 -5.75 2.82 -54.55
N SER A 220 -4.61 2.29 -54.99
CA SER A 220 -4.29 2.00 -56.39
C SER A 220 -3.44 0.73 -56.50
N PRO A 221 -3.46 0.01 -57.64
CA PRO A 221 -3.39 -1.47 -57.68
C PRO A 221 -2.11 -1.98 -58.42
N PRO A 222 -2.01 -3.22 -58.96
CA PRO A 222 -0.92 -4.17 -58.67
C PRO A 222 0.03 -4.39 -59.87
N PRO A 223 0.93 -5.39 -59.81
CA PRO A 223 0.90 -6.37 -60.90
C PRO A 223 1.08 -7.85 -60.49
N SER A 224 0.58 -8.66 -61.42
CA SER A 224 0.44 -10.12 -61.52
C SER A 224 1.75 -10.93 -61.44
N ASP A 225 1.68 -12.19 -60.98
CA ASP A 225 1.73 -13.40 -61.85
C ASP A 225 1.82 -14.74 -61.07
N LEU A 226 0.79 -15.59 -61.28
CA LEU A 226 0.78 -17.08 -61.38
C LEU A 226 1.09 -17.99 -60.15
N PRO A 227 0.70 -19.29 -60.17
CA PRO A 227 -0.64 -19.83 -60.45
C PRO A 227 -1.11 -20.90 -59.42
N GLU A 228 -2.43 -20.89 -59.19
CA GLU A 228 -3.37 -22.04 -59.26
C GLU A 228 -3.26 -23.29 -58.35
N GLN A 229 -4.44 -23.68 -57.86
CA GLN A 229 -4.89 -25.01 -57.38
C GLN A 229 -4.65 -25.37 -55.91
N LEU A 230 -5.67 -25.15 -55.07
CA LEU A 230 -6.64 -26.20 -54.73
C LEU A 230 -7.80 -25.62 -53.90
N ALA A 231 -9.01 -25.87 -54.39
CA ALA A 231 -10.26 -25.51 -53.76
C ALA A 231 -10.57 -26.43 -52.56
N ILE A 232 -10.95 -25.83 -51.42
CA ILE A 232 -11.79 -26.49 -50.42
C ILE A 232 -12.80 -25.44 -49.91
N PRO A 233 -14.12 -25.64 -50.09
CA PRO A 233 -15.14 -24.80 -49.51
C PRO A 233 -15.62 -25.43 -48.19
N CYS A 234 -15.47 -24.73 -47.06
CA CYS A 234 -16.31 -24.95 -45.87
C CYS A 234 -16.24 -23.72 -44.96
N SER A 235 -17.26 -22.88 -45.07
CA SER A 235 -17.56 -21.82 -44.12
C SER A 235 -17.94 -22.41 -42.75
N PRO A 236 -17.33 -21.96 -41.64
CA PRO A 236 -17.91 -22.19 -40.32
C PRO A 236 -18.99 -21.12 -40.01
N PRO A 237 -20.07 -21.46 -39.30
CA PRO A 237 -21.11 -20.49 -38.93
C PRO A 237 -20.57 -19.50 -37.87
N PRO A 238 -21.07 -18.25 -37.84
CA PRO A 238 -20.67 -17.27 -36.85
C PRO A 238 -21.27 -17.63 -35.49
N LEU A 239 -20.41 -17.97 -34.52
CA LEU A 239 -20.80 -18.02 -33.12
C LEU A 239 -21.18 -16.60 -32.68
N THR A 240 -22.47 -16.43 -32.41
CA THR A 240 -23.04 -15.25 -31.77
C THR A 240 -22.53 -15.22 -30.34
N SER A 241 -21.46 -14.46 -30.10
CA SER A 241 -20.97 -14.13 -28.77
C SER A 241 -22.04 -13.34 -28.04
N THR A 242 -22.91 -14.04 -27.32
CA THR A 242 -23.75 -13.41 -26.30
C THR A 242 -22.81 -13.04 -25.16
N PRO A 243 -22.65 -11.77 -24.78
CA PRO A 243 -21.95 -11.44 -23.55
C PRO A 243 -22.81 -11.96 -22.41
N LEU A 244 -22.42 -13.10 -21.84
CA LEU A 244 -22.88 -13.52 -20.52
C LEU A 244 -22.39 -12.46 -19.53
N SER A 245 -23.24 -11.44 -19.36
CA SER A 245 -23.23 -10.53 -18.25
C SER A 245 -23.23 -11.38 -16.99
N SER A 246 -22.03 -11.61 -16.48
CA SER A 246 -21.80 -12.19 -15.17
C SER A 246 -22.41 -11.19 -14.19
N LYS A 247 -23.70 -11.39 -13.89
CA LYS A 247 -24.31 -10.88 -12.67
C LYS A 247 -23.55 -11.53 -11.52
N SER A 248 -22.40 -10.96 -11.17
CA SER A 248 -21.80 -11.11 -9.85
C SER A 248 -22.90 -10.68 -8.90
N GLN A 249 -23.60 -11.66 -8.35
CA GLN A 249 -24.59 -11.50 -7.32
C GLN A 249 -23.89 -10.71 -6.23
N GLY A 250 -24.19 -9.42 -6.14
CA GLY A 250 -23.53 -8.49 -5.24
C GLY A 250 -23.88 -8.88 -3.82
N VAL A 251 -23.15 -9.86 -3.28
CA VAL A 251 -23.12 -10.14 -1.85
C VAL A 251 -22.67 -8.84 -1.23
N LYS A 252 -23.63 -8.11 -0.62
CA LYS A 252 -23.35 -6.90 0.13
C LYS A 252 -22.38 -7.28 1.22
N ARG A 253 -21.08 -7.08 0.98
CA ARG A 253 -20.04 -7.33 1.97
C ARG A 253 -20.36 -6.41 3.15
N LYS A 254 -20.66 -7.01 4.28
CA LYS A 254 -20.88 -6.35 5.56
C LYS A 254 -19.59 -6.51 6.35
N ALA A 255 -19.18 -5.46 7.07
CA ALA A 255 -18.06 -5.59 8.00
C ALA A 255 -18.43 -6.59 9.11
N ALA A 256 -17.48 -7.40 9.52
CA ALA A 256 -17.65 -8.37 10.59
C ALA A 256 -18.10 -7.65 11.87
N ALA A 257 -19.26 -8.04 12.40
CA ALA A 257 -19.79 -7.50 13.64
C ALA A 257 -19.27 -8.22 14.89
N GLY A 258 -18.86 -9.48 14.72
CA GLY A 258 -18.41 -10.38 15.79
C GLY A 258 -17.28 -11.30 15.33
N LEU A 259 -16.74 -12.08 16.27
CA LEU A 259 -15.67 -13.06 16.02
C LEU A 259 -16.17 -14.23 15.16
N GLU A 260 -17.47 -14.52 15.22
CA GLU A 260 -18.14 -15.63 14.53
C GLU A 260 -18.23 -15.42 13.02
N GLU A 261 -18.11 -14.18 12.56
CA GLU A 261 -18.13 -13.79 11.14
C GLU A 261 -16.72 -13.77 10.53
N LEU A 262 -15.68 -14.07 11.31
CA LEU A 262 -14.29 -14.12 10.87
C LEU A 262 -13.81 -15.54 10.60
N ASP A 263 -12.71 -15.62 9.88
CA ASP A 263 -11.93 -16.85 9.74
C ASP A 263 -11.51 -17.38 11.11
N GLN A 264 -11.57 -18.70 11.31
CA GLN A 264 -11.41 -19.35 12.61
C GLN A 264 -10.04 -19.06 13.24
N ASP A 265 -8.97 -19.07 12.43
CA ASP A 265 -7.61 -18.80 12.89
C ASP A 265 -7.47 -17.35 13.34
N LEU A 266 -8.05 -16.42 12.57
CA LEU A 266 -8.05 -15.00 12.92
C LEU A 266 -8.87 -14.71 14.17
N ALA A 267 -10.02 -15.36 14.33
CA ALA A 267 -10.87 -15.21 15.51
C ALA A 267 -10.13 -15.64 16.78
N GLN A 268 -9.41 -16.76 16.73
CA GLN A 268 -8.61 -17.26 17.83
C GLN A 268 -7.47 -16.30 18.20
N ASP A 269 -6.76 -15.78 17.20
CA ASP A 269 -5.71 -14.77 17.41
C ASP A 269 -6.26 -13.50 18.09
N LEU A 270 -7.40 -13.00 17.61
CA LEU A 270 -8.02 -11.77 18.11
C LEU A 270 -8.56 -11.87 19.53
N GLN A 271 -8.89 -13.09 19.99
CA GLN A 271 -9.44 -13.31 21.32
C GLN A 271 -8.50 -12.83 22.43
N SER A 272 -7.18 -13.00 22.25
CA SER A 272 -6.16 -12.55 23.20
C SER A 272 -6.00 -11.02 23.24
N TYR A 273 -6.45 -10.33 22.19
CA TYR A 273 -6.35 -8.87 22.04
C TYR A 273 -7.68 -8.15 22.33
N MET A 274 -8.71 -8.89 22.74
CA MET A 274 -10.02 -8.31 23.03
C MET A 274 -9.92 -7.34 24.22
N PRO A 275 -10.27 -6.05 24.02
CA PRO A 275 -10.26 -5.11 25.12
C PRO A 275 -11.36 -5.49 26.13
N ALA A 276 -10.99 -5.53 27.42
CA ALA A 276 -11.91 -5.75 28.53
C ALA A 276 -12.97 -4.63 28.61
N HIS A 277 -12.55 -3.39 28.34
CA HIS A 277 -13.41 -2.22 28.31
C HIS A 277 -13.24 -1.47 26.99
N HIS A 278 -14.35 -1.04 26.41
CA HIS A 278 -14.37 -0.18 25.23
C HIS A 278 -15.05 1.13 25.60
N SER A 279 -14.43 2.26 25.27
CA SER A 279 -15.03 3.55 25.52
C SER A 279 -16.00 3.90 24.40
N SER A 280 -17.13 4.52 24.71
CA SER A 280 -17.99 5.14 23.70
C SER A 280 -17.28 6.26 22.93
N ARG A 281 -16.14 6.76 23.44
CA ARG A 281 -15.27 7.72 22.75
C ARG A 281 -14.38 7.07 21.70
N ASP A 282 -14.25 5.74 21.69
CA ASP A 282 -13.47 5.04 20.67
C ASP A 282 -14.24 5.01 19.35
N LYS A 283 -13.58 5.49 18.29
CA LYS A 283 -14.16 5.51 16.94
C LYS A 283 -14.12 4.14 16.24
N LEU A 284 -13.44 3.16 16.84
CA LEU A 284 -13.33 1.80 16.35
C LEU A 284 -14.18 0.88 17.22
N SER A 285 -14.81 -0.12 16.61
CA SER A 285 -15.48 -1.19 17.34
C SER A 285 -14.46 -2.01 18.18
N ARG A 286 -14.94 -2.80 19.14
CA ARG A 286 -14.09 -3.72 19.92
C ARG A 286 -13.25 -4.63 19.03
N LEU A 287 -13.87 -5.18 17.99
CA LEU A 287 -13.24 -6.07 17.02
C LEU A 287 -12.13 -5.35 16.25
N GLN A 288 -12.44 -4.15 15.75
CA GLN A 288 -11.48 -3.32 15.01
C GLN A 288 -10.31 -2.88 15.88
N LEU A 289 -10.56 -2.57 17.17
CA LEU A 289 -9.52 -2.19 18.11
C LEU A 289 -8.60 -3.36 18.46
N ALA A 290 -9.14 -4.55 18.69
CA ALA A 290 -8.33 -5.75 18.91
C ALA A 290 -7.49 -6.11 17.68
N PHE A 291 -8.07 -5.99 16.48
CA PHE A 291 -7.33 -6.18 15.24
C PHE A 291 -6.18 -5.19 15.10
N PHE A 292 -6.42 -3.93 15.44
CA PHE A 292 -5.40 -2.90 15.45
C PHE A 292 -4.25 -3.24 16.42
N GLU A 293 -4.54 -3.62 17.66
CA GLU A 293 -3.52 -3.99 18.66
C GLU A 293 -2.75 -5.26 18.24
N MET A 294 -3.45 -6.27 17.72
CA MET A 294 -2.80 -7.47 17.18
C MET A 294 -1.82 -7.12 16.05
N GLN A 295 -2.20 -6.22 15.13
CA GLN A 295 -1.30 -5.80 14.05
C GLN A 295 -0.13 -4.95 14.55
N MET A 296 -0.33 -4.12 15.59
CA MET A 296 0.78 -3.37 16.21
C MET A 296 1.89 -4.30 16.70
N ASP A 297 1.51 -5.43 17.30
CA ASP A 297 2.45 -6.42 17.81
C ASP A 297 3.03 -7.30 16.69
N LYS A 298 2.20 -7.80 15.76
CA LYS A 298 2.66 -8.60 14.61
C LYS A 298 3.65 -7.85 13.71
N LEU A 299 3.44 -6.54 13.52
CA LEU A 299 4.33 -5.67 12.74
C LEU A 299 5.51 -5.12 13.57
N GLN A 300 5.56 -5.41 14.88
CA GLN A 300 6.57 -4.90 15.82
C GLN A 300 6.79 -3.39 15.71
N ILE A 301 5.70 -2.62 15.64
CA ILE A 301 5.77 -1.17 15.46
C ILE A 301 6.31 -0.54 16.75
N LYS A 302 7.59 -0.16 16.74
CA LYS A 302 8.29 0.45 17.89
C LYS A 302 8.44 1.97 17.76
N ASP A 303 8.40 2.49 16.55
CA ASP A 303 8.62 3.91 16.26
C ASP A 303 7.60 4.50 15.27
N ALA A 304 7.67 5.82 15.11
CA ALA A 304 6.75 6.58 14.27
C ALA A 304 7.27 6.81 12.84
N LYS A 305 8.47 6.32 12.48
CA LYS A 305 9.11 6.63 11.18
C LYS A 305 8.40 5.98 10.00
N SER A 306 7.70 4.86 10.23
CA SER A 306 6.98 4.09 9.20
C SER A 306 5.47 4.05 9.44
N ARG A 307 4.91 5.00 10.19
CA ARG A 307 3.49 4.95 10.61
C ARG A 307 2.53 5.03 9.42
N GLU A 308 2.82 5.79 8.37
CA GLU A 308 1.97 5.91 7.18
C GLU A 308 1.95 4.61 6.37
N THR A 309 3.10 3.96 6.23
CA THR A 309 3.24 2.64 5.58
C THR A 309 2.55 1.55 6.40
N ASN A 310 2.75 1.55 7.72
CA ASN A 310 2.11 0.59 8.61
C ASN A 310 0.59 0.79 8.65
N ALA A 311 0.10 2.03 8.63
CA ALA A 311 -1.32 2.34 8.54
C ALA A 311 -1.94 1.75 7.27
N LEU A 312 -1.24 1.87 6.13
CA LEU A 312 -1.68 1.27 4.86
C LEU A 312 -1.71 -0.26 4.95
N ILE A 313 -0.67 -0.90 5.49
CA ILE A 313 -0.61 -2.36 5.66
C ILE A 313 -1.76 -2.84 6.55
N ILE A 314 -1.98 -2.16 7.68
CA ILE A 314 -3.07 -2.46 8.61
C ILE A 314 -4.40 -2.33 7.87
N GLN A 315 -4.64 -1.21 7.18
CA GLN A 315 -5.85 -0.96 6.38
C GLN A 315 -6.11 -2.10 5.39
N SER A 316 -5.15 -2.41 4.52
CA SER A 316 -5.31 -3.44 3.49
C SER A 316 -5.57 -4.83 4.09
N ARG A 317 -4.90 -5.19 5.20
CA ARG A 317 -5.17 -6.44 5.91
C ARG A 317 -6.57 -6.47 6.51
N GLY A 318 -7.02 -5.38 7.14
CA GLY A 318 -8.36 -5.31 7.70
C GLY A 318 -9.46 -5.39 6.63
N GLU A 319 -9.24 -4.80 5.45
CA GLU A 319 -10.15 -4.93 4.30
C GLU A 319 -10.21 -6.38 3.81
N LYS A 320 -9.05 -7.05 3.70
CA LYS A 320 -8.96 -8.47 3.32
C LYS A 320 -9.73 -9.38 4.28
N HIS A 321 -9.71 -9.07 5.58
CA HIS A 321 -10.37 -9.84 6.62
C HIS A 321 -11.78 -9.32 6.98
N ASN A 322 -12.36 -8.43 6.18
CA ASN A 322 -13.68 -7.83 6.41
C ASN A 322 -13.83 -7.12 7.79
N ILE A 323 -12.74 -6.70 8.42
CA ILE A 323 -12.75 -5.94 9.68
C ILE A 323 -13.31 -4.53 9.46
N TRP A 324 -13.08 -3.99 8.27
CA TRP A 324 -13.74 -2.79 7.76
C TRP A 324 -13.99 -2.94 6.26
N LEU A 325 -14.97 -2.18 5.76
CA LEU A 325 -15.31 -2.18 4.34
C LEU A 325 -14.33 -1.32 3.53
N PRO A 326 -14.10 -1.63 2.24
CA PRO A 326 -13.35 -0.76 1.35
C PRO A 326 -13.94 0.66 1.34
N GLY A 327 -13.10 1.66 1.59
CA GLY A 327 -13.52 3.07 1.67
C GLY A 327 -14.27 3.46 2.95
N TRP A 328 -14.42 2.54 3.91
CA TRP A 328 -14.93 2.89 5.23
C TRP A 328 -13.98 3.87 5.93
N LYS A 329 -14.53 4.87 6.60
CA LYS A 329 -13.75 5.86 7.35
C LYS A 329 -14.38 6.14 8.72
N PRO A 330 -13.56 6.27 9.77
CA PRO A 330 -14.03 6.70 11.08
C PRO A 330 -14.62 8.11 11.02
N HIS A 331 -15.62 8.38 11.87
CA HIS A 331 -16.27 9.69 11.90
C HIS A 331 -15.28 10.81 12.25
N GLY A 332 -15.25 11.86 11.44
CA GLY A 332 -14.37 13.02 11.64
C GLY A 332 -12.90 12.78 11.24
N SER A 333 -12.61 11.78 10.41
CA SER A 333 -11.30 11.58 9.79
C SER A 333 -11.38 11.77 8.27
N SER A 334 -10.33 12.36 7.68
CA SER A 334 -10.19 12.56 6.23
C SER A 334 -10.10 11.24 5.48
N SER A 335 -9.31 10.31 6.00
CA SER A 335 -9.13 8.95 5.48
C SER A 335 -8.94 7.94 6.61
N MET A 336 -9.14 6.66 6.30
CA MET A 336 -8.84 5.56 7.21
C MET A 336 -7.34 5.47 7.51
N GLN A 337 -6.50 5.68 6.49
CA GLN A 337 -5.05 5.68 6.63
C GLN A 337 -4.56 6.76 7.60
N ASP A 338 -5.05 8.00 7.48
CA ASP A 338 -4.68 9.10 8.37
C ASP A 338 -5.09 8.81 9.82
N PHE A 339 -6.29 8.25 10.00
CA PHE A 339 -6.78 7.86 11.31
C PHE A 339 -5.88 6.78 11.94
N LEU A 340 -5.54 5.73 11.18
CA LEU A 340 -4.67 4.66 11.65
C LEU A 340 -3.27 5.19 11.97
N ALA A 341 -2.71 6.08 11.14
CA ALA A 341 -1.39 6.68 11.38
C ALA A 341 -1.35 7.49 12.69
N GLU A 342 -2.39 8.27 12.98
CA GLU A 342 -2.50 8.97 14.26
C GLU A 342 -2.84 8.03 15.42
N LYS A 343 -3.61 6.95 15.21
CA LYS A 343 -3.85 5.91 16.23
C LYS A 343 -2.54 5.19 16.58
N ILE A 344 -1.68 4.85 15.62
CA ILE A 344 -0.34 4.29 15.85
C ILE A 344 0.48 5.24 16.73
N LYS A 345 0.58 6.51 16.33
CA LYS A 345 1.34 7.54 17.06
C LYS A 345 0.87 7.70 18.51
N THR A 346 -0.44 7.81 18.72
CA THR A 346 -1.03 7.97 20.06
C THR A 346 -0.83 6.73 20.93
N THR A 347 -0.95 5.54 20.34
CA THR A 347 -0.69 4.26 21.02
C THR A 347 0.77 4.13 21.43
N LEU A 348 1.71 4.45 20.55
CA LEU A 348 3.15 4.48 20.88
C LEU A 348 3.45 5.48 22.01
N LYS A 349 2.84 6.67 21.96
CA LYS A 349 2.97 7.67 23.03
C LYS A 349 2.44 7.15 24.36
N LYS A 350 1.31 6.41 24.34
CA LYS A 350 0.74 5.79 25.54
C LYS A 350 1.64 4.68 26.09
N LYS A 351 2.12 3.75 25.25
CA LYS A 351 3.05 2.67 25.63
C LYS A 351 4.33 3.24 26.27
N LYS A 352 4.90 4.32 25.71
CA LYS A 352 6.08 4.99 26.30
C LYS A 352 5.83 5.58 27.69
N ARG A 353 4.65 6.18 27.93
CA ARG A 353 4.29 6.72 29.25
C ARG A 353 4.14 5.61 30.28
N ILE A 354 3.46 4.52 29.91
CA ILE A 354 3.27 3.38 30.81
C ILE A 354 4.62 2.77 31.19
N ALA A 355 5.50 2.54 30.21
CA ALA A 355 6.84 2.00 30.48
C ALA A 355 7.64 2.87 31.45
N HIS A 356 7.53 4.20 31.36
CA HIS A 356 8.19 5.11 32.30
C HIS A 356 7.60 5.00 33.73
N ILE A 357 6.28 4.91 33.86
CA ILE A 357 5.61 4.76 35.16
C ILE A 357 6.01 3.44 35.82
N THR A 358 5.98 2.33 35.07
CA THR A 358 6.36 1.01 35.59
C THR A 358 7.82 0.97 36.04
N GLN A 359 8.73 1.67 35.34
CA GLN A 359 10.13 1.76 35.76
C GLN A 359 10.30 2.56 37.06
N GLU A 360 9.52 3.62 37.24
CA GLU A 360 9.54 4.45 38.46
C GLU A 360 8.98 3.67 39.67
N GLU A 361 7.87 2.93 39.49
CA GLU A 361 7.31 2.06 40.54
C GLU A 361 8.28 0.94 40.95
N MET A 362 8.97 0.31 39.99
CA MET A 362 9.98 -0.71 40.30
C MET A 362 11.17 -0.12 41.07
N SER A 363 11.61 1.11 40.74
CA SER A 363 12.72 1.76 41.46
C SER A 363 12.38 2.19 42.89
N LEU A 364 11.09 2.37 43.21
CA LEU A 364 10.62 2.72 44.56
C LEU A 364 10.45 1.50 45.48
N LEU A 365 10.34 0.30 44.91
CA LEU A 365 10.26 -0.96 45.66
C LEU A 365 11.63 -1.51 46.09
N ASP A 366 12.71 -1.06 45.44
CA ASP A 366 14.11 -1.45 45.74
C ASP A 366 14.81 -0.53 46.77
N THR A 367 14.11 0.48 47.28
CA THR A 367 14.53 1.35 48.41
C THR A 367 13.69 1.09 49.64
#